data_AF-A0A0D2L6G3-F1
#
_entry.id   AF-A0A0D2L6G3-F1
#
_cell.length_a   1.000
_cell.length_b   1.000
_cell.length_c   1.000
_cell.angle_alpha   90.00
_cell.angle_beta   90.00
_cell.angle_gamma   90.00
#
_symmetry.space_group_name_H-M   'P 1'
#
loop_
_entity.id
_entity.type
_entity.pdbx_description
1 polymer ?
#
loop_
_entity_poly.entity_id
_entity_poly.type
_entity_poly.pdbx_seq_one_letter_code
_entity_poly.pdbx_strand_id
1 'polypeptide(L)'
;MAVKTHTWISLWFLLTAPVIAWDVGYCFMRPRSMKGGDLHWIWAPYALYQEVDLIYGLPALQSGDGFTNAQSLLNVIETLMNLAYLYLAHVVKWPPATIVGFAAAVMTLSKTVLYWAQEYYCGYCAVGHNSAWDLVTLWIIPNGLWIVVPTFIMIQLGKDLVESLNFASEKSAKVASGKTQ
;
A
#
# COMPACT_ATOMS: atom_id res chain seq x y z
N MET A 1 -25.28 -12.90 -4.47
CA MET A 1 -25.20 -11.45 -4.74
C MET A 1 -24.06 -11.24 -5.73
N ALA A 2 -24.20 -10.31 -6.67
CA ALA A 2 -23.07 -9.92 -7.52
C ALA A 2 -21.99 -9.23 -6.69
N VAL A 3 -20.73 -9.27 -7.13
CA VAL A 3 -19.66 -8.51 -6.47
C VAL A 3 -19.99 -7.03 -6.53
N LYS A 4 -19.98 -6.36 -5.38
CA LYS A 4 -20.06 -4.90 -5.31
C LYS A 4 -18.66 -4.35 -5.51
N THR A 5 -18.43 -3.67 -6.64
CA THR A 5 -17.13 -3.08 -6.99
C THR A 5 -17.23 -1.56 -7.03
N HIS A 6 -16.12 -0.90 -6.73
CA HIS A 6 -15.99 0.55 -6.82
C HIS A 6 -14.89 0.88 -7.81
N THR A 7 -15.22 1.65 -8.85
CA THR A 7 -14.30 1.97 -9.94
C THR A 7 -13.05 2.68 -9.41
N TRP A 8 -13.20 3.62 -8.49
CA TRP A 8 -12.07 4.38 -7.93
C TRP A 8 -11.10 3.49 -7.13
N ILE A 9 -11.60 2.49 -6.41
CA ILE A 9 -10.75 1.49 -5.69
C ILE A 9 -10.01 0.64 -6.70
N SER A 10 -10.71 0.21 -7.75
CA SER A 10 -10.13 -0.62 -8.79
C SER A 10 -9.04 0.12 -9.56
N LEU A 11 -9.29 1.40 -9.89
CA LEU A 11 -8.31 2.28 -10.51
C LEU A 11 -7.12 2.52 -9.59
N TRP A 12 -7.34 2.77 -8.30
CA TRP A 12 -6.24 2.91 -7.34
C TRP A 12 -5.34 1.68 -7.35
N PHE A 13 -5.89 0.49 -7.15
CA PHE A 13 -5.12 -0.76 -7.14
C PHE A 13 -4.41 -1.05 -8.48
N LEU A 14 -5.03 -0.71 -9.61
CA LEU A 14 -4.45 -0.92 -10.92
C LEU A 14 -3.31 0.06 -11.23
N LEU A 15 -3.55 1.36 -10.98
CA LEU A 15 -2.63 2.43 -11.33
C LEU A 15 -1.43 2.51 -10.38
N THR A 16 -1.60 2.08 -9.13
CA THR A 16 -0.51 2.05 -8.15
C THR A 16 0.44 0.87 -8.33
N ALA A 17 -0.01 -0.25 -8.91
CA ALA A 17 0.83 -1.42 -9.14
C ALA A 17 2.15 -1.12 -9.88
N PRO A 18 2.18 -0.38 -11.02
CA PRO A 18 3.44 -0.03 -11.68
C PRO A 18 4.30 0.93 -10.86
N VAL A 19 3.69 1.85 -10.09
CA VAL A 19 4.41 2.77 -9.20
C VAL A 19 5.14 2.00 -8.10
N ILE A 20 4.45 1.04 -7.47
CA ILE A 20 5.05 0.19 -6.43
C ILE A 20 6.11 -0.73 -7.04
N ALA A 21 5.86 -1.30 -8.22
CA ALA A 21 6.84 -2.16 -8.89
C ALA A 21 8.14 -1.39 -9.20
N TRP A 22 8.03 -0.12 -9.57
CA TRP A 22 9.17 0.76 -9.77
C TRP A 22 9.98 0.97 -8.48
N ASP A 23 9.30 1.28 -7.38
CA ASP A 23 9.90 1.47 -6.06
C ASP A 23 10.58 0.21 -5.52
N VAL A 24 9.90 -0.94 -5.59
CA VAL A 24 10.47 -2.25 -5.24
C VAL A 24 11.71 -2.56 -6.07
N GLY A 25 11.63 -2.28 -7.38
CA GLY A 25 12.76 -2.44 -8.30
C GLY A 25 13.96 -1.60 -7.88
N TYR A 26 13.74 -0.34 -7.47
CA TYR A 26 14.80 0.50 -6.92
C TYR A 26 15.42 -0.16 -5.69
N CYS A 27 14.61 -0.51 -4.70
CA CYS A 27 15.08 -1.00 -3.40
C CYS A 27 15.87 -2.30 -3.50
N PHE A 28 15.37 -3.29 -4.25
CA PHE A 28 16.01 -4.60 -4.39
C PHE A 28 17.25 -4.60 -5.28
N MET A 29 17.39 -3.61 -6.18
CA MET A 29 18.56 -3.50 -7.05
C MET A 29 19.67 -2.63 -6.45
N ARG A 30 19.56 -2.17 -5.21
CA ARG A 30 20.64 -1.42 -4.54
C ARG A 30 21.88 -2.30 -4.37
N PRO A 31 23.10 -1.79 -4.63
CA PRO A 31 23.44 -0.40 -4.95
C PRO A 31 23.34 -0.01 -6.43
N ARG A 32 23.08 -0.95 -7.35
CA ARG A 32 23.09 -0.69 -8.80
C ARG A 32 22.07 0.36 -9.26
N SER A 33 20.93 0.43 -8.58
CA SER A 33 19.86 1.42 -8.81
C SER A 33 20.15 2.82 -8.22
N MET A 34 21.10 2.93 -7.28
CA MET A 34 21.41 4.18 -6.58
C MET A 34 22.30 5.09 -7.42
N LYS A 35 22.36 6.38 -7.09
CA LYS A 35 23.22 7.35 -7.80
C LYS A 35 24.68 6.89 -7.80
N GLY A 36 25.25 6.76 -9.00
CA GLY A 36 26.59 6.20 -9.22
C GLY A 36 26.60 4.70 -9.57
N GLY A 37 25.47 4.00 -9.47
CA GLY A 37 25.29 2.63 -9.92
C GLY A 37 25.05 2.51 -11.43
N ASP A 38 25.34 1.34 -12.00
CA ASP A 38 25.25 1.06 -13.44
C ASP A 38 23.81 1.02 -13.98
N LEU A 39 22.82 0.80 -13.12
CA LEU A 39 21.40 0.79 -13.47
C LEU A 39 20.65 2.06 -13.07
N HIS A 40 21.34 3.04 -12.47
CA HIS A 40 20.71 4.24 -11.91
C HIS A 40 19.91 5.05 -12.94
N TRP A 41 20.30 5.00 -14.21
CA TRP A 41 19.60 5.71 -15.30
C TRP A 41 18.12 5.31 -15.42
N ILE A 42 17.75 4.10 -14.98
CA ILE A 42 16.35 3.67 -14.89
C ILE A 42 15.67 4.52 -13.81
N TRP A 43 16.20 4.55 -12.58
CA TRP A 43 15.65 5.25 -11.42
C TRP A 43 16.22 6.65 -11.20
N ALA A 44 16.51 7.40 -12.28
CA ALA A 44 17.13 8.73 -12.18
C ALA A 44 16.44 9.70 -11.18
N PRO A 45 15.08 9.73 -11.04
CA PRO A 45 14.43 10.57 -10.05
C PRO A 45 14.80 10.26 -8.59
N TYR A 46 15.19 9.01 -8.29
CA TYR A 46 15.63 8.62 -6.94
C TYR A 46 16.98 9.23 -6.55
N ALA A 47 17.70 9.85 -7.50
CA ALA A 47 18.91 10.61 -7.20
C ALA A 47 18.68 11.67 -6.13
N LEU A 48 17.53 12.37 -6.21
CA LEU A 48 17.09 13.37 -5.24
C LEU A 48 16.43 12.70 -4.04
N TYR A 49 15.54 11.73 -4.27
CA TYR A 49 14.74 11.12 -3.20
C TYR A 49 15.61 10.47 -2.12
N GLN A 50 16.69 9.78 -2.51
CA GLN A 50 17.61 9.14 -1.57
C GLN A 50 18.41 10.13 -0.70
N GLU A 51 18.49 11.40 -1.10
CA GLU A 51 19.14 12.49 -0.35
C GLU A 51 18.14 13.14 0.61
N VAL A 52 16.83 13.11 0.28
CA VAL A 52 15.74 13.55 1.15
C VAL A 52 15.44 12.52 2.23
N ASP A 53 15.37 11.25 1.84
CA ASP A 53 14.94 10.17 2.71
C ASP A 53 16.04 9.13 2.82
N LEU A 54 16.84 9.24 3.88
CA LEU A 54 18.10 8.50 3.98
C LEU A 54 17.90 6.99 4.11
N ILE A 55 16.69 6.50 4.41
CA ILE A 55 16.39 5.06 4.37
C ILE A 55 16.46 4.50 2.94
N TYR A 56 16.27 5.35 1.92
CA TYR A 56 16.47 5.01 0.51
C TYR A 56 17.91 5.26 0.04
N GLY A 57 18.70 5.97 0.84
CA GLY A 57 20.05 6.45 0.53
C GLY A 57 21.20 5.56 0.98
N LEU A 58 22.41 6.06 0.69
CA LEU A 58 23.67 5.41 1.05
C LEU A 58 23.83 5.17 2.56
N PRO A 59 23.39 6.09 3.45
CA PRO A 59 23.53 5.87 4.90
C PRO A 59 22.89 4.57 5.36
N ALA A 60 21.65 4.28 4.92
CA ALA A 60 20.94 3.04 5.28
C ALA A 60 21.61 1.79 4.69
N LEU A 61 22.12 1.86 3.46
CA LEU A 61 22.83 0.73 2.86
C LEU A 61 24.14 0.44 3.61
N GLN A 62 24.90 1.47 3.96
CA GLN A 62 26.20 1.35 4.65
C GLN A 62 26.05 0.90 6.10
N SER A 63 24.98 1.31 6.79
CA SER A 63 24.67 0.87 8.14
C SER A 63 24.07 -0.54 8.21
N GLY A 64 23.74 -1.15 7.07
CA GLY A 64 23.06 -2.43 7.01
C GLY A 64 21.60 -2.36 7.47
N ASP A 65 20.95 -1.20 7.33
CA ASP A 65 19.55 -1.01 7.70
C ASP A 65 18.63 -1.75 6.71
N GLY A 66 18.00 -2.81 7.21
CA GLY A 66 17.09 -3.66 6.44
C GLY A 66 15.69 -3.09 6.27
N PHE A 67 15.33 -2.00 6.95
CA PHE A 67 13.95 -1.52 7.05
C PHE A 67 13.32 -1.26 5.69
N THR A 68 13.97 -0.50 4.81
CA THR A 68 13.45 -0.14 3.48
C THR A 68 13.23 -1.35 2.57
N ASN A 69 14.13 -2.35 2.62
CA ASN A 69 13.95 -3.58 1.85
C ASN A 69 12.85 -4.48 2.45
N ALA A 70 12.71 -4.52 3.78
CA ALA A 70 11.61 -5.22 4.43
C ALA A 70 10.25 -4.59 4.06
N GLN A 71 10.16 -3.26 4.04
CA GLN A 71 9.00 -2.52 3.55
C GLN A 71 8.72 -2.83 2.07
N SER A 72 9.76 -2.89 1.24
CA SER A 72 9.65 -3.24 -0.18
C SER A 72 9.15 -4.67 -0.41
N LEU A 73 9.49 -5.61 0.46
CA LEU A 73 8.92 -6.96 0.40
C LEU A 73 7.42 -6.96 0.70
N LEU A 74 6.99 -6.19 1.70
CA LEU A 74 5.55 -6.02 1.98
C LEU A 74 4.81 -5.35 0.82
N ASN A 75 5.43 -4.35 0.17
CA ASN A 75 4.93 -3.74 -1.06
C ASN A 75 4.62 -4.78 -2.16
N VAL A 76 5.48 -5.79 -2.34
CA VAL A 76 5.23 -6.90 -3.29
C VAL A 76 3.98 -7.67 -2.90
N ILE A 77 3.88 -8.11 -1.63
CA ILE A 77 2.76 -8.92 -1.14
C ILE A 77 1.44 -8.14 -1.27
N GLU A 78 1.43 -6.88 -0.83
CA GLU A 78 0.29 -5.97 -0.93
C GLU A 78 -0.15 -5.78 -2.39
N THR A 79 0.80 -5.57 -3.30
CA THR A 79 0.50 -5.39 -4.73
C THR A 79 -0.10 -6.66 -5.32
N LEU A 80 0.42 -7.84 -4.96
CA LEU A 80 -0.16 -9.11 -5.40
C LEU A 80 -1.61 -9.28 -4.88
N MET A 81 -1.89 -8.86 -3.65
CA MET A 81 -3.25 -8.87 -3.11
C MET A 81 -4.18 -7.87 -3.80
N ASN A 82 -3.68 -6.67 -4.14
CA ASN A 82 -4.42 -5.67 -4.91
C ASN A 82 -4.79 -6.22 -6.30
N LEU A 83 -3.84 -6.85 -7.00
CA LEU A 83 -4.08 -7.50 -8.29
C LEU A 83 -5.02 -8.71 -8.17
N ALA A 84 -4.89 -9.50 -7.09
CA ALA A 84 -5.80 -10.60 -6.80
C ALA A 84 -7.23 -10.10 -6.57
N TYR A 85 -7.42 -9.01 -5.83
CA TYR A 85 -8.72 -8.35 -5.70
C TYR A 85 -9.29 -7.98 -7.08
N LEU A 86 -8.50 -7.34 -7.94
CA LEU A 86 -8.97 -6.93 -9.28
C LEU A 86 -9.43 -8.13 -10.11
N TYR A 87 -8.63 -9.20 -10.12
CA TYR A 87 -8.97 -10.44 -10.83
C TYR A 87 -10.23 -11.09 -10.26
N LEU A 88 -10.30 -11.26 -8.94
CA LEU A 88 -11.43 -11.90 -8.28
C LEU A 88 -12.72 -11.10 -8.42
N ALA A 89 -12.64 -9.77 -8.36
CA ALA A 89 -13.79 -8.89 -8.43
C ALA A 89 -14.33 -8.73 -9.86
N HIS A 90 -13.45 -8.56 -10.85
CA HIS A 90 -13.86 -8.19 -12.21
C HIS A 90 -13.90 -9.36 -13.20
N VAL A 91 -13.04 -10.38 -13.02
CA VAL A 91 -12.97 -11.54 -13.92
C VAL A 91 -13.77 -12.70 -13.35
N VAL A 92 -13.41 -13.16 -12.16
CA VAL A 92 -14.08 -14.31 -11.52
C VAL A 92 -15.47 -13.92 -11.02
N LYS A 93 -15.67 -12.64 -10.68
CA LYS A 93 -16.88 -12.13 -10.05
C LYS A 93 -17.22 -12.88 -8.75
N TRP A 94 -16.20 -13.14 -7.93
CA TRP A 94 -16.31 -13.84 -6.66
C TRP A 94 -16.78 -12.88 -5.54
N PRO A 95 -17.99 -13.06 -4.96
CA PRO A 95 -18.54 -12.09 -3.99
C PRO A 95 -17.64 -11.78 -2.77
N PRO A 96 -16.91 -12.75 -2.19
CA PRO A 96 -15.96 -12.49 -1.12
C PRO A 96 -14.68 -11.73 -1.51
N ALA A 97 -14.49 -11.34 -2.79
CA ALA A 97 -13.33 -10.56 -3.23
C ALA A 97 -13.11 -9.29 -2.38
N THR A 98 -14.19 -8.68 -1.87
CA THR A 98 -14.16 -7.54 -0.95
C THR A 98 -13.25 -7.76 0.27
N ILE A 99 -13.16 -9.00 0.79
CA ILE A 99 -12.27 -9.34 1.93
C ILE A 99 -10.80 -9.16 1.53
N VAL A 100 -10.43 -9.57 0.32
CA VAL A 100 -9.05 -9.46 -0.19
C VAL A 100 -8.66 -7.99 -0.33
N GLY A 101 -9.54 -7.18 -0.94
CA GLY A 101 -9.30 -5.74 -1.10
C GLY A 101 -9.24 -5.00 0.24
N PHE A 102 -10.10 -5.36 1.19
CA PHE A 102 -10.08 -4.81 2.54
C PHE A 102 -8.76 -5.14 3.26
N ALA A 103 -8.35 -6.40 3.25
CA ALA A 103 -7.11 -6.84 3.89
C ALA A 103 -5.88 -6.17 3.26
N ALA A 104 -5.84 -6.04 1.93
CA ALA A 104 -4.75 -5.36 1.23
C ALA A 104 -4.65 -3.88 1.64
N ALA A 105 -5.79 -3.17 1.73
CA ALA A 105 -5.82 -1.78 2.19
C ALA A 105 -5.35 -1.61 3.65
N VAL A 106 -5.73 -2.55 4.53
CA VAL A 106 -5.25 -2.57 5.93
C VAL A 106 -3.74 -2.76 5.99
N MET A 107 -3.18 -3.64 5.17
CA MET A 107 -1.73 -3.87 5.11
C MET A 107 -0.99 -2.61 4.67
N THR A 108 -1.42 -1.97 3.57
CA THR A 108 -0.81 -0.72 3.09
C THR A 108 -0.88 0.39 4.13
N LEU A 109 -2.03 0.55 4.79
CA LEU A 109 -2.19 1.53 5.86
C LEU A 109 -1.23 1.23 7.02
N SER A 110 -1.22 0.00 7.52
CA SER A 110 -0.42 -0.41 8.68
C SER A 110 1.08 -0.25 8.43
N LYS A 111 1.54 -0.67 7.25
CA LYS A 111 2.92 -0.50 6.81
C LYS A 111 3.30 0.98 6.75
N THR A 112 2.49 1.81 6.12
CA THR A 112 2.81 3.25 5.96
C THR A 112 2.80 4.00 7.30
N VAL A 113 1.89 3.63 8.20
CA VAL A 113 1.88 4.14 9.58
C VAL A 113 3.14 3.71 10.34
N LEU A 114 3.56 2.45 10.19
CA LEU A 114 4.82 1.98 10.78
C LEU A 114 6.01 2.77 10.26
N TYR A 115 6.03 3.11 8.97
CA TYR A 115 7.08 3.91 8.39
C TYR A 115 7.18 5.31 9.02
N TRP A 116 6.04 5.99 9.22
CA TRP A 116 6.02 7.27 9.93
C TRP A 116 6.42 7.14 11.40
N ALA A 117 5.95 6.07 12.07
CA ALA A 117 6.29 5.80 13.45
C ALA A 117 7.80 5.58 13.62
N GLN A 118 8.44 4.88 12.68
CA GLN A 118 9.89 4.67 12.70
C GLN A 118 10.65 6.00 12.77
N GLU A 119 10.30 6.96 11.90
CA GLU A 119 10.93 8.29 11.93
C GLU A 119 10.68 9.02 13.26
N TYR A 120 9.45 8.98 13.77
CA TYR A 120 9.15 9.60 15.06
C TYR A 120 9.98 9.00 16.21
N TYR A 121 10.06 7.67 16.28
CA TYR A 121 10.77 6.97 17.37
C TYR A 121 12.29 7.01 17.25
N CYS A 122 12.85 7.16 16.05
CA CYS A 122 14.29 7.33 15.88
C CYS A 122 14.74 8.80 15.96
N GLY A 123 13.83 9.74 16.23
CA GLY A 123 14.15 11.17 16.33
C GLY A 123 14.39 11.83 14.97
N TYR A 124 13.61 11.45 13.95
CA TYR A 124 13.69 11.90 12.57
C TYR A 124 15.06 11.61 11.95
N CYS A 125 15.60 10.42 12.22
CA CYS A 125 16.95 10.02 11.86
C CYS A 125 17.20 9.99 10.35
N ALA A 126 16.17 9.75 9.53
CA ALA A 126 16.33 9.69 8.07
C ALA A 126 15.83 10.92 7.33
N VAL A 127 14.99 11.74 7.97
CA VAL A 127 14.36 12.91 7.32
C VAL A 127 14.58 14.25 8.02
N GLY A 128 15.15 14.25 9.23
CA GLY A 128 15.26 15.44 10.08
C GLY A 128 16.27 16.49 9.59
N HIS A 129 17.13 16.14 8.62
CA HIS A 129 18.08 17.07 7.99
C HIS A 129 17.45 17.96 6.91
N ASN A 130 16.24 17.63 6.46
CA ASN A 130 15.59 18.34 5.36
C ASN A 130 15.09 19.74 5.75
N SER A 131 14.98 20.61 4.75
CA SER A 131 14.17 21.81 4.90
C SER A 131 12.70 21.45 5.11
N ALA A 132 11.93 22.31 5.77
CA ALA A 132 10.50 22.08 5.96
C ALA A 132 9.75 21.93 4.62
N TRP A 133 10.19 22.63 3.58
CA TRP A 133 9.59 22.53 2.25
C TRP A 133 9.85 21.17 1.59
N ASP A 134 11.09 20.69 1.60
CA ASP A 134 11.45 19.40 1.02
C ASP A 134 10.79 18.26 1.78
N LEU A 135 10.78 18.34 3.12
CA LEU A 135 10.08 17.37 3.96
C LEU A 135 8.59 17.31 3.62
N VAL A 136 7.92 18.46 3.50
CA VAL A 136 6.48 18.50 3.21
C VAL A 136 6.18 17.93 1.82
N THR A 137 6.91 18.40 0.81
CA THR A 137 6.59 18.13 -0.60
C THR A 137 7.06 16.77 -1.08
N LEU A 138 8.21 16.29 -0.60
CA LEU A 138 8.85 15.06 -1.08
C LEU A 138 8.65 13.88 -0.13
N TRP A 139 8.29 14.10 1.14
CA TRP A 139 8.08 13.02 2.11
C TRP A 139 6.66 12.96 2.67
N ILE A 140 6.15 14.06 3.26
CA ILE A 140 4.84 14.07 3.94
C ILE A 140 3.69 13.86 2.96
N ILE A 141 3.62 14.65 1.87
CA ILE A 141 2.49 14.56 0.93
C ILE A 141 2.47 13.20 0.21
N PRO A 142 3.59 12.70 -0.35
CA PRO A 142 3.59 11.41 -1.03
C PRO A 142 3.21 10.25 -0.09
N ASN A 143 3.83 10.16 1.09
CA ASN A 143 3.49 9.10 2.06
C ASN A 143 2.10 9.29 2.67
N GLY A 144 1.65 10.54 2.86
CA GLY A 144 0.31 10.85 3.35
C GLY A 144 -0.79 10.34 2.40
N LEU A 145 -0.56 10.35 1.09
CA LEU A 145 -1.48 9.76 0.11
C LEU A 145 -1.70 8.26 0.36
N TRP A 146 -0.63 7.54 0.71
CA TRP A 146 -0.64 6.12 1.08
C TRP A 146 -1.25 5.82 2.45
N ILE A 147 -1.54 6.83 3.26
CA ILE A 147 -2.35 6.70 4.47
C ILE A 147 -3.81 7.00 4.16
N VAL A 148 -4.06 8.14 3.51
CA VAL A 148 -5.41 8.66 3.28
C VAL A 148 -6.20 7.73 2.37
N VAL A 149 -5.67 7.35 1.19
CA VAL A 149 -6.43 6.57 0.22
C VAL A 149 -6.72 5.15 0.73
N PRO A 150 -5.76 4.38 1.26
CA PRO A 150 -6.04 3.08 1.85
C PRO A 150 -7.02 3.13 3.03
N THR A 151 -7.02 4.20 3.83
CA THR A 151 -8.03 4.42 4.89
C THR A 151 -9.44 4.50 4.29
N PHE A 152 -9.64 5.28 3.23
CA PHE A 152 -10.94 5.36 2.57
C PHE A 152 -11.35 4.04 1.91
N ILE A 153 -10.40 3.30 1.32
CA ILE A 153 -10.67 1.97 0.74
C ILE A 153 -11.12 1.01 1.84
N MET A 154 -10.39 0.96 2.95
CA MET A 154 -10.71 0.13 4.11
C MET A 154 -12.11 0.44 4.64
N ILE A 155 -12.46 1.72 4.80
CA ILE A 155 -13.80 2.13 5.25
C ILE A 155 -14.88 1.70 4.25
N GLN A 156 -14.67 1.93 2.95
CA GLN A 156 -15.65 1.62 1.92
C GLN A 156 -15.89 0.11 1.79
N LEU A 157 -14.83 -0.68 1.65
CA LEU A 157 -14.93 -2.14 1.55
C LEU A 157 -15.41 -2.75 2.88
N GLY A 158 -15.04 -2.17 4.01
CA GLY A 158 -15.52 -2.57 5.33
C GLY A 158 -17.05 -2.43 5.46
N LYS A 159 -17.62 -1.32 4.96
CA LYS A 159 -19.08 -1.14 4.90
C LYS A 159 -19.74 -2.21 4.03
N ASP A 160 -19.16 -2.52 2.87
CA ASP A 160 -19.69 -3.56 1.97
C ASP A 160 -19.64 -4.97 2.58
N LEU A 161 -18.60 -5.27 3.38
CA LEU A 161 -18.51 -6.51 4.15
C LEU A 161 -19.59 -6.60 5.22
N VAL A 162 -19.77 -5.54 6.01
CA VAL A 162 -20.79 -5.49 7.06
C VAL A 162 -22.20 -5.65 6.46
N GLU A 163 -22.48 -4.97 5.36
CA GLU A 163 -23.76 -5.12 4.63
C GLU A 163 -24.00 -6.58 4.21
N SER A 164 -22.98 -7.22 3.64
CA SER A 164 -23.06 -8.62 3.19
C SER A 164 -23.27 -9.59 4.35
N LEU A 165 -22.61 -9.37 5.49
CA LEU A 165 -22.74 -10.20 6.69
C LEU A 165 -24.14 -10.06 7.32
N ASN A 166 -24.64 -8.83 7.44
CA ASN A 166 -25.98 -8.57 7.97
C ASN A 166 -27.05 -9.23 7.09
N PHE A 167 -26.95 -9.08 5.76
CA PHE A 167 -27.87 -9.74 4.82
C PHE A 167 -27.85 -11.27 4.95
N ALA A 168 -26.66 -11.87 5.08
CA ALA A 168 -26.53 -13.31 5.27
C ALA A 168 -27.15 -13.78 6.59
N SER A 169 -26.97 -13.01 7.67
CA SER A 169 -27.54 -13.27 9.00
C SER A 169 -29.07 -13.23 8.98
N GLU A 170 -29.65 -12.17 8.41
CA GLU A 170 -31.11 -12.02 8.28
C GLU A 170 -31.73 -13.14 7.45
N LYS A 171 -31.11 -13.49 6.32
CA LYS A 171 -31.59 -14.58 5.46
C LYS A 171 -31.54 -15.92 6.19
N SER A 172 -30.47 -16.19 6.92
CA SER A 172 -30.33 -17.40 7.73
C SER A 172 -31.40 -17.47 8.83
N ALA A 173 -31.69 -16.36 9.50
CA ALA A 173 -32.76 -16.28 10.50
C ALA A 173 -34.16 -16.53 9.90
N LYS A 174 -34.44 -15.95 8.71
CA LYS A 174 -35.71 -16.19 7.99
C LYS A 174 -35.87 -17.66 7.63
N VAL A 175 -34.83 -18.29 7.08
CA VAL A 175 -34.84 -19.73 6.76
C VAL A 175 -35.06 -20.58 8.01
N ALA A 176 -34.38 -20.28 9.12
CA ALA A 176 -34.54 -20.99 10.38
C ALA A 176 -35.96 -20.85 10.97
N SER A 177 -36.63 -19.72 10.73
CA SER A 177 -37.99 -19.46 11.20
C SER A 177 -39.11 -20.16 10.40
N GLY A 178 -38.77 -20.95 9.36
CA GLY A 178 -39.74 -21.65 8.51
C GLY A 178 -40.55 -20.74 7.59
N LYS A 179 -40.25 -19.44 7.53
CA LYS A 179 -40.89 -18.49 6.61
C LYS A 179 -40.18 -18.52 5.26
N THR A 180 -40.58 -19.46 4.41
CA THR A 180 -40.24 -19.44 2.97
C THR A 180 -41.27 -18.62 2.21
N GLN A 181 -40.99 -17.32 2.04
CA GLN A 181 -41.35 -16.51 0.87
C GLN A 181 -40.66 -15.14 0.94
#